data_AF-A0AA35YPA4-F1
#
_entry.id   AF-A0AA35YPA4-F1
#
_cell.length_a   1.000
_cell.length_b   1.000
_cell.length_c   1.000
_cell.angle_alpha   90.00
_cell.angle_beta   90.00
_cell.angle_gamma   90.00
#
_symmetry.space_group_name_H-M   'P 1'
#
loop_
_entity.id
_entity.type
_entity.pdbx_description
1 polymer ?
#
loop_
_entity_poly.entity_id
_entity_poly.type
_entity_poly.pdbx_seq_one_letter_code
_entity_poly.pdbx_strand_id
1 'polypeptide(L)'
;MKNSVESREEDANVSSSFSRLPDEIILQILNKLIDLKTLCFCYLVSKHLSSIVLQIEAISFTAPLLNLNPRISDKNTVSDVSPSGKLSSVAE
;
A
#
# COMPACT_ATOMS: atom_id res chain seq x y z
N MET A 1 5.28 -14.81 -58.56
CA MET A 1 4.57 -15.62 -57.54
C MET A 1 5.37 -15.60 -56.27
N LYS A 2 4.69 -15.39 -55.14
CA LYS A 2 5.23 -15.18 -53.82
C LYS A 2 5.31 -16.54 -53.11
N ASN A 3 6.50 -16.97 -52.71
CA ASN A 3 6.69 -18.05 -51.74
C ASN A 3 7.96 -17.79 -50.94
N SER A 4 7.89 -16.81 -50.05
CA SER A 4 8.96 -16.58 -49.08
C SER A 4 8.39 -16.73 -47.68
N VAL A 5 8.99 -17.68 -46.97
CA VAL A 5 8.99 -17.89 -45.51
C VAL A 5 7.68 -18.38 -44.89
N GLU A 6 7.45 -19.68 -45.00
CA GLU A 6 6.87 -20.45 -43.90
C GLU A 6 7.95 -20.54 -42.81
N SER A 7 8.02 -19.54 -41.92
CA SER A 7 8.78 -19.67 -40.67
C SER A 7 7.96 -20.55 -39.75
N ARG A 8 8.24 -21.84 -39.82
CA ARG A 8 7.78 -22.84 -38.87
C ARG A 8 8.22 -22.43 -37.47
N GLU A 9 7.24 -22.23 -36.60
CA GLU A 9 7.25 -22.62 -35.19
C GLU A 9 8.61 -22.53 -34.49
N GLU A 10 9.06 -21.32 -34.20
CA GLU A 10 9.92 -21.09 -33.02
C GLU A 10 9.03 -20.70 -31.84
N ASP A 11 8.07 -21.56 -31.49
CA ASP A 11 7.47 -21.60 -30.14
C ASP A 11 8.46 -22.24 -29.14
N ALA A 12 9.74 -21.91 -29.30
CA ALA A 12 10.81 -22.32 -28.41
C ALA A 12 10.74 -21.47 -27.15
N ASN A 13 9.89 -21.89 -26.23
CA ASN A 13 10.32 -22.01 -24.83
C ASN A 13 10.79 -20.70 -24.16
N VAL A 14 10.04 -19.61 -24.30
CA VAL A 14 10.07 -18.52 -23.28
C VAL A 14 9.32 -18.94 -22.02
N SER A 15 9.44 -20.22 -21.62
CA SER A 15 9.05 -20.69 -20.30
C SER A 15 9.96 -19.97 -19.32
N SER A 16 9.35 -19.13 -18.48
CA SER A 16 10.04 -18.42 -17.40
C SER A 16 10.90 -19.41 -16.60
N SER A 17 12.07 -18.99 -16.14
CA SER A 17 12.87 -19.82 -15.23
C SER A 17 12.09 -20.19 -13.97
N PHE A 18 11.12 -19.35 -13.54
CA PHE A 18 10.24 -19.65 -12.43
C PHE A 18 9.23 -20.76 -12.73
N SER A 19 8.71 -20.88 -13.96
CA SER A 19 7.77 -21.98 -14.28
C SER A 19 8.42 -23.36 -14.33
N ARG A 20 9.74 -23.43 -14.22
CA ARG A 20 10.50 -24.69 -14.08
C ARG A 20 10.77 -25.07 -12.63
N LEU A 21 10.51 -24.17 -11.68
CA LEU A 21 10.70 -24.42 -10.27
C LEU A 21 9.44 -25.05 -9.68
N PRO A 22 9.58 -25.98 -8.71
CA PRO A 22 8.46 -26.41 -7.89
C PRO A 22 7.85 -25.22 -7.14
N ASP A 23 6.53 -25.25 -6.95
CA ASP A 23 5.77 -24.19 -6.28
C ASP A 23 6.32 -23.90 -4.88
N GLU A 24 6.78 -24.93 -4.16
CA GLU A 24 7.34 -24.80 -2.81
C GLU A 24 8.63 -23.97 -2.80
N ILE A 25 9.43 -24.04 -3.86
CA ILE A 25 10.66 -23.27 -3.98
C ILE A 25 10.34 -21.80 -4.25
N ILE A 26 9.36 -21.55 -5.12
CA ILE A 26 8.89 -20.20 -5.42
C ILE A 26 8.25 -19.58 -4.17
N LEU A 27 7.44 -20.34 -3.43
CA LEU A 27 6.85 -19.90 -2.17
C LEU A 27 7.93 -19.52 -1.15
N GLN A 28 8.99 -20.32 -1.02
CA GLN A 28 10.13 -19.99 -0.16
C GLN A 28 10.86 -18.70 -0.58
N ILE A 29 10.98 -18.46 -1.89
CA ILE A 29 11.56 -17.21 -2.41
C ILE A 29 10.66 -16.02 -2.03
N LEU A 30 9.36 -16.12 -2.27
CA LEU A 30 8.41 -15.04 -1.97
C LEU A 30 8.31 -14.76 -0.45
N ASN A 31 8.35 -15.81 0.38
CA ASN A 31 8.41 -15.69 1.85
C ASN A 31 9.70 -15.05 2.38
N LYS A 32 10.77 -14.97 1.57
CA LYS A 32 11.97 -14.21 1.93
C LYS A 32 11.89 -12.74 1.51
N LEU A 33 10.99 -12.41 0.57
CA LEU A 33 10.82 -11.04 0.10
C LEU A 33 9.96 -10.22 1.07
N ILE A 34 8.87 -10.79 1.62
CA ILE A 34 7.89 -10.25 2.60
C ILE A 34 7.38 -8.81 2.44
N ASP A 35 7.95 -8.03 1.52
CA ASP A 35 7.56 -6.68 1.17
C ASP A 35 6.28 -6.74 0.35
N LEU A 36 5.21 -6.15 0.89
CA LEU A 36 3.90 -6.08 0.26
C LEU A 36 4.00 -5.54 -1.18
N LYS A 37 4.83 -4.52 -1.41
CA LYS A 37 4.96 -3.92 -2.75
C LYS A 37 5.51 -4.93 -3.75
N THR A 38 6.55 -5.66 -3.38
CA THR A 38 7.14 -6.71 -4.21
C THR A 38 6.16 -7.85 -4.48
N LEU A 39 5.43 -8.32 -3.46
CA LEU A 39 4.42 -9.37 -3.63
C LEU A 39 3.26 -8.94 -4.54
N CYS A 40 2.83 -7.68 -4.45
CA CYS A 40 1.83 -7.10 -5.35
C CYS A 40 2.29 -7.17 -6.82
N PHE A 41 3.57 -6.89 -7.10
CA PHE A 41 4.09 -7.03 -8.45
C PHE A 41 4.11 -8.50 -8.88
N CYS A 42 4.59 -9.42 -8.04
CA CYS A 42 4.59 -10.86 -8.34
C CYS A 42 3.19 -11.38 -8.67
N TYR A 43 2.16 -10.91 -7.98
CA TYR A 43 0.77 -11.26 -8.23
C TYR A 43 0.29 -10.89 -9.65
N LEU A 44 0.81 -9.78 -10.21
CA LEU A 44 0.38 -9.27 -11.51
C LEU A 44 1.16 -9.86 -12.70
N VAL A 45 2.27 -10.56 -12.46
CA VAL A 45 3.15 -11.06 -13.53
C VAL A 45 2.57 -12.25 -14.27
N SER A 46 2.02 -13.24 -13.55
CA SER A 46 1.50 -14.45 -14.17
C SER A 46 0.47 -15.17 -13.29
N LYS A 47 -0.35 -16.02 -13.90
CA LYS A 47 -1.30 -16.88 -13.18
C LYS A 47 -0.61 -17.79 -12.16
N HIS A 48 0.59 -18.29 -12.50
CA HIS A 48 1.38 -19.17 -11.64
C HIS A 48 1.83 -18.43 -10.37
N LEU A 49 2.47 -17.27 -10.53
CA LEU A 49 2.90 -16.45 -9.39
C LEU A 49 1.72 -15.92 -8.58
N SER A 50 0.63 -15.51 -9.25
CA SER A 50 -0.60 -15.09 -8.58
C SER A 50 -1.13 -16.18 -7.62
N SER A 51 -1.21 -17.43 -8.09
CA SER A 51 -1.65 -18.56 -7.26
C SER A 51 -0.76 -18.80 -6.05
N ILE A 52 0.55 -18.58 -6.18
CA ILE A 52 1.52 -18.81 -5.09
C ILE A 52 1.52 -17.65 -4.10
N VAL A 53 1.42 -16.41 -4.58
CA VAL A 53 1.32 -15.22 -3.71
C VAL A 53 0.13 -15.33 -2.76
N LEU A 54 -0.99 -15.89 -3.22
CA LEU A 54 -2.17 -16.13 -2.39
C LEU A 54 -1.98 -17.17 -1.27
N GLN A 55 -0.90 -17.96 -1.31
CA GLN A 55 -0.57 -18.93 -0.25
C GLN A 55 0.28 -18.33 0.87
N ILE A 56 0.73 -17.09 0.74
CA ILE A 56 1.57 -16.43 1.75
C ILE A 56 0.70 -16.01 2.93
N GLU A 57 1.02 -16.52 4.13
CA GLU A 57 0.23 -16.31 5.34
C GLU A 57 0.50 -14.94 5.99
N ALA A 58 1.72 -14.42 5.88
CA ALA A 58 2.13 -13.19 6.56
C ALA A 58 2.95 -12.28 5.64
N ILE A 59 2.68 -10.99 5.74
CA ILE A 59 3.41 -9.93 5.05
C ILE A 59 3.93 -8.92 6.06
N SER A 60 5.07 -8.30 5.78
CA SER A 60 5.56 -7.18 6.56
C SER A 60 5.25 -5.89 5.82
N PHE A 61 4.51 -5.00 6.48
CA PHE A 61 4.17 -3.70 5.94
C PHE A 61 4.57 -2.61 6.92
N THR A 62 5.52 -1.78 6.51
CA THR A 62 5.85 -0.55 7.24
C THR A 62 5.13 0.61 6.56
N ALA A 63 4.05 1.08 7.18
CA ALA A 63 3.37 2.28 6.73
C ALA A 63 4.25 3.50 7.04
N PRO A 64 4.49 4.42 6.08
CA PRO A 64 5.00 5.73 6.42
C PRO A 64 4.01 6.39 7.37
N LEU A 65 4.44 6.72 8.59
CA LEU A 65 3.65 7.59 9.45
C LEU A 65 3.60 8.94 8.77
N LEU A 66 2.47 9.25 8.12
CA LEU A 66 2.17 10.62 7.76
C LEU A 66 2.29 11.40 9.06
N ASN A 67 3.14 12.43 9.10
CA ASN A 67 3.20 13.38 10.20
C ASN A 67 1.84 14.06 10.28
N LEU A 68 0.86 13.40 10.91
CA LEU A 68 -0.37 14.00 11.41
C LEU A 68 0.11 14.95 12.51
N ASN A 69 0.51 16.14 12.10
CA ASN A 69 0.72 17.24 13.02
C ASN A 69 -0.67 17.56 13.58
N PRO A 70 -0.98 17.18 14.84
CA PRO A 70 -2.26 17.51 15.42
C PRO A 70 -2.12 18.97 15.85
N ARG A 71 -2.29 19.90 14.91
CA ARG A 71 -2.55 21.30 15.24
C ARG A 71 -3.95 21.37 15.83
N ILE A 72 -4.04 20.93 17.08
CA ILE A 72 -5.13 21.26 17.99
C ILE A 72 -5.06 22.78 18.10
N SER A 73 -5.91 23.46 17.34
CA SER A 73 -6.13 24.88 17.50
C SER A 73 -7.05 25.05 18.71
N ASP A 74 -6.47 25.04 19.90
CA ASP A 74 -7.15 25.49 21.11
C ASP A 74 -7.49 26.97 20.94
N LYS A 75 -8.69 27.25 20.44
CA LYS A 75 -9.27 28.59 20.43
C LYS A 75 -10.44 28.61 21.40
N ASN A 76 -10.14 28.57 22.70
CA ASN A 76 -11.07 28.98 23.74
C ASN A 76 -10.87 30.48 24.04
N THR A 77 -11.39 31.34 23.16
CA THR A 77 -11.62 32.75 23.54
C THR A 77 -12.86 32.79 24.44
N VAL A 78 -12.65 32.62 25.74
CA VAL A 78 -13.61 33.07 26.75
C VAL A 78 -13.50 34.58 26.77
N SER A 79 -14.41 35.25 26.07
CA SER A 79 -14.59 36.70 26.17
C SER A 79 -15.14 37.00 27.57
N ASP A 80 -14.25 37.43 28.45
CA ASP A 80 -14.54 38.03 29.74
C ASP A 80 -15.52 39.20 29.55
N VAL A 81 -16.79 39.01 29.94
CA VAL A 81 -17.78 40.09 29.94
C VAL A 81 -17.60 40.85 31.25
N SER A 82 -16.89 41.97 31.17
CA SER A 82 -16.89 43.00 32.20
C SER A 82 -17.81 44.13 31.78
N PRO A 83 -18.85 44.47 32.57
CA PRO A 83 -19.36 45.83 32.61
C PRO A 83 -18.89 46.48 33.91
N SER A 84 -17.91 47.38 33.78
CA SER A 84 -17.46 48.28 34.84
C SER A 84 -18.32 49.56 34.86
N GLY A 85 -18.88 49.86 36.04
CA GLY A 85 -19.24 51.19 36.51
C GLY A 85 -20.74 51.56 36.45
N LYS A 86 -21.34 52.31 37.39
CA LYS A 86 -20.97 52.79 38.74
C LYS A 86 -22.25 53.43 39.33
N LEU A 87 -22.54 53.13 40.60
CA LEU A 87 -23.11 53.99 41.68
C LEU A 87 -24.52 54.65 41.61
N SER A 88 -25.28 54.34 42.67
CA SER A 88 -26.06 55.25 43.56
C SER A 88 -27.50 55.66 43.20
N SER A 89 -28.47 55.20 44.00
CA SER A 89 -29.17 56.10 44.94
C SER A 89 -29.89 55.35 46.07
N VAL A 90 -29.75 55.92 47.26
CA VAL A 90 -30.31 55.59 48.57
C VAL A 90 -31.84 55.50 48.58
N ALA A 91 -32.37 54.61 49.42
CA ALA A 91 -33.78 54.57 49.82
C ALA A 91 -33.97 55.25 51.17
N GLU A 92 -34.88 56.22 51.23
CA GLU A 92 -35.76 56.53 52.37
C GLU A 92 -37.18 56.67 51.83
#